data_AF-A0A924AQ26-F1
#
_entry.id   AF-A0A924AQ26-F1
#
_cell.length_a   1.000
_cell.length_b   1.000
_cell.length_c   1.000
_cell.angle_alpha   90.00
_cell.angle_beta   90.00
_cell.angle_gamma   90.00
#
_symmetry.space_group_name_H-M   'P 1'
#
loop_
_entity.id
_entity.type
_entity.pdbx_description
1 polymer ?
#
loop_
_entity_poly.entity_id
_entity_poly.type
_entity_poly.pdbx_seq_one_letter_code
_entity_poly.pdbx_strand_id
1 'polypeptide(L)'
;MPASSRLKIGLSACFSHADPARSLFSGKTLQYVEQSIAHWLMSSGSMVVMVPCPTGSTQRGDVTYAHYAQWLDGLVLHGGADVWPGSYGEAPLDDRWPGDRVRDDYDLALVAAFAALGKPVFGVCRGLQLLNVAFGGTLYQDITTQVPDSFTHRDADTYDLNFHSVDIVPGSRLSRLYPGVERARVNSIHHQAIKDLSPEFEAEALSATDGIVEAIRRKDPSKSYIAAV
;
A
#
# COMPACT_ATOMS: atom_id res chain seq x y z
N MET A 1 -24.97 -7.21 16.52
CA MET A 1 -23.97 -6.62 17.43
C MET A 1 -24.46 -5.24 17.86
N PRO A 2 -24.35 -4.85 19.14
CA PRO A 2 -24.63 -3.48 19.56
C PRO A 2 -23.73 -2.51 18.76
N ALA A 3 -24.19 -1.28 18.53
CA ALA A 3 -23.46 -0.31 17.71
C ALA A 3 -22.08 0.11 18.28
N SER A 4 -21.70 -0.33 19.48
CA SER A 4 -20.56 0.21 20.25
C SER A 4 -19.24 -0.59 20.17
N SER A 5 -18.99 -1.44 19.16
CA SER A 5 -17.67 -2.10 19.05
C SER A 5 -17.21 -2.44 17.63
N ARG A 6 -17.60 -1.66 16.62
CA ARG A 6 -16.98 -1.79 15.28
C ARG A 6 -15.62 -1.09 15.30
N LEU A 7 -14.59 -1.74 14.77
CA LEU A 7 -13.30 -1.10 14.54
C LEU A 7 -13.47 0.02 13.51
N LYS A 8 -12.86 1.17 13.77
CA LYS A 8 -12.79 2.30 12.86
C LYS A 8 -11.51 2.21 12.05
N ILE A 9 -11.64 1.86 10.78
CA ILE A 9 -10.47 1.64 9.92
C ILE A 9 -10.35 2.81 8.97
N GLY A 10 -9.21 3.50 9.04
CA GLY A 10 -8.83 4.49 8.03
C GLY A 10 -8.45 3.80 6.74
N LEU A 11 -8.97 4.27 5.62
CA LEU A 11 -8.50 3.89 4.28
C LEU A 11 -7.83 5.11 3.65
N SER A 12 -6.57 4.96 3.22
CA SER A 12 -5.86 6.05 2.57
C SER A 12 -6.47 6.36 1.19
N ALA A 13 -6.41 7.63 0.80
CA ALA A 13 -7.02 8.10 -0.43
C ALA A 13 -6.12 7.87 -1.65
N CYS A 14 -6.75 7.55 -2.77
CA CYS A 14 -6.17 7.71 -4.10
C CYS A 14 -6.31 9.17 -4.55
N PHE A 15 -5.39 9.61 -5.40
CA PHE A 15 -5.33 10.97 -5.90
C PHE A 15 -5.58 11.00 -7.40
N SER A 16 -6.42 11.93 -7.83
CA SER A 16 -6.54 12.36 -9.21
C SER A 16 -6.13 13.83 -9.26
N HIS A 17 -4.83 14.05 -9.47
CA HIS A 17 -4.20 15.38 -9.40
C HIS A 17 -4.84 16.42 -10.31
N ALA A 18 -4.70 17.70 -9.97
CA ALA A 18 -5.27 18.80 -10.74
C ALA A 18 -4.89 18.72 -12.23
N ASP A 19 -5.92 18.75 -13.07
CA ASP A 19 -5.78 18.71 -14.52
C ASP A 19 -6.70 19.77 -15.13
N PRO A 20 -6.14 20.82 -15.78
CA PRO A 20 -6.92 21.89 -16.38
C PRO A 20 -7.73 21.40 -17.59
N ALA A 21 -7.37 20.27 -18.20
CA ALA A 21 -8.06 19.72 -19.36
C ALA A 21 -9.34 18.95 -18.99
N ARG A 22 -9.61 18.68 -17.71
CA ARG A 22 -10.85 17.99 -17.30
C ARG A 22 -12.08 18.85 -17.55
N SER A 23 -13.11 18.24 -18.16
CA SER A 23 -14.41 18.87 -18.40
C SER A 23 -15.19 19.17 -17.12
N LEU A 24 -14.99 18.36 -16.08
CA LEU A 24 -15.55 18.54 -14.74
C LEU A 24 -14.42 18.51 -13.71
N PHE A 25 -14.57 19.30 -12.64
CA PHE A 25 -13.52 19.48 -11.64
C PHE A 25 -12.18 19.99 -12.22
N SER A 26 -12.24 20.76 -13.31
CA SER A 26 -11.07 21.37 -13.95
C SER A 26 -10.15 22.05 -12.93
N GLY A 27 -8.86 21.72 -12.98
CA GLY A 27 -7.84 22.27 -12.08
C GLY A 27 -7.94 21.85 -10.62
N LYS A 28 -8.83 20.91 -10.26
CA LYS A 28 -8.97 20.41 -8.88
C LYS A 28 -8.29 19.05 -8.71
N THR A 29 -7.60 18.87 -7.60
CA THR A 29 -7.18 17.56 -7.12
C THR A 29 -8.37 16.86 -6.46
N LEU A 30 -8.71 15.67 -6.94
CA LEU A 30 -9.73 14.82 -6.33
C LEU A 30 -9.06 13.75 -5.48
N GLN A 31 -9.70 13.45 -4.35
CA GLN A 31 -9.32 12.33 -3.49
C GLN A 31 -10.49 11.35 -3.46
N TYR A 32 -10.19 10.06 -3.64
CA TYR A 32 -11.20 9.03 -3.77
C TYR A 32 -10.70 7.70 -3.19
N VAL A 33 -11.62 6.76 -2.98
CA VAL A 33 -11.31 5.37 -2.64
C VAL A 33 -12.08 4.46 -3.58
N GLU A 34 -11.50 3.31 -3.90
CA GLU A 34 -12.21 2.31 -4.68
C GLU A 34 -13.28 1.62 -3.82
N GLN A 35 -14.43 1.34 -4.42
CA GLN A 35 -15.53 0.68 -3.71
C GLN A 35 -15.17 -0.75 -3.27
N SER A 36 -14.43 -1.48 -4.09
CA SER A 36 -14.12 -2.90 -3.86
C SER A 36 -13.32 -3.10 -2.56
N ILE A 37 -12.25 -2.33 -2.35
CA ILE A 37 -11.42 -2.41 -1.14
C ILE A 37 -12.19 -1.94 0.10
N ALA A 38 -13.03 -0.91 -0.04
CA ALA A 38 -13.88 -0.45 1.05
C ALA A 38 -14.89 -1.55 1.45
N HIS A 39 -15.53 -2.21 0.47
CA HIS A 39 -16.42 -3.34 0.70
C HIS A 39 -15.69 -4.54 1.33
N TRP A 40 -14.49 -4.86 0.85
CA TRP A 40 -13.66 -5.92 1.42
C TRP A 40 -13.36 -5.66 2.90
N LEU A 41 -12.91 -4.45 3.25
CA LEU A 41 -12.67 -4.06 4.63
C LEU A 41 -13.95 -4.12 5.48
N MET A 42 -15.07 -3.60 4.97
CA MET A 42 -16.36 -3.63 5.66
C MET A 42 -16.93 -5.03 5.84
N SER A 43 -16.53 -6.01 5.02
CA SER A 43 -16.97 -7.41 5.16
C SER A 43 -16.58 -8.03 6.50
N SER A 44 -15.53 -7.50 7.16
CA SER A 44 -15.12 -7.88 8.52
C SER A 44 -16.03 -7.31 9.64
N GLY A 45 -17.00 -6.46 9.30
CA GLY A 45 -17.83 -5.71 10.24
C GLY A 45 -17.22 -4.37 10.70
N SER A 46 -16.06 -3.98 10.14
CA SER A 46 -15.39 -2.71 10.41
C SER A 46 -16.14 -1.52 9.81
N MET A 47 -16.05 -0.36 10.46
CA MET A 47 -16.49 0.93 9.91
C MET A 47 -15.32 1.59 9.20
N VAL A 48 -15.39 1.67 7.87
CA VAL A 48 -14.31 2.21 7.03
C VAL A 48 -14.54 3.69 6.76
N VAL A 49 -13.49 4.50 6.92
CA VAL A 49 -13.52 5.94 6.67
C VAL A 49 -12.33 6.32 5.80
N MET A 50 -12.57 7.02 4.70
CA MET A 50 -11.49 7.62 3.91
C MET A 50 -10.78 8.67 4.76
N VAL A 51 -9.45 8.65 4.79
CA VAL A 51 -8.64 9.67 5.45
C VAL A 51 -8.17 10.68 4.39
N PRO A 52 -8.81 11.83 4.20
CA PRO A 52 -8.35 12.79 3.21
C PRO A 52 -7.01 13.39 3.63
N CYS A 53 -6.18 13.74 2.66
CA CYS A 53 -4.97 14.51 2.86
C CYS A 53 -5.32 15.90 3.42
N PRO A 54 -4.91 16.21 4.66
CA PRO A 54 -5.19 17.47 5.31
C PRO A 54 -4.27 18.59 4.83
N THR A 55 -3.28 18.30 3.97
CA THR A 55 -2.31 19.29 3.46
C THR A 55 -2.58 19.66 2.01
N GLY A 56 -2.28 20.90 1.64
CA GLY A 56 -2.42 21.39 0.26
C GLY A 56 -2.75 22.88 0.21
N SER A 57 -2.81 23.45 -0.99
CA SER A 57 -3.04 24.89 -1.20
C SER A 57 -4.38 25.39 -0.63
N THR A 58 -5.37 24.52 -0.52
CA THR A 58 -6.70 24.82 0.01
C THR A 58 -6.85 24.50 1.50
N GLN A 59 -5.79 24.03 2.18
CA GLN A 59 -5.85 23.70 3.61
C GLN A 59 -6.27 24.92 4.44
N ARG A 60 -7.22 24.69 5.36
CA ARG A 60 -7.66 25.65 6.38
C ARG A 60 -7.90 24.87 7.68
N GLY A 61 -7.66 25.50 8.83
CA GLY A 61 -7.80 24.85 10.14
C GLY A 61 -6.55 24.09 10.59
N ASP A 62 -6.70 23.30 11.65
CA ASP A 62 -5.62 22.67 12.42
C ASP A 62 -5.65 21.13 12.42
N VAL A 63 -6.49 20.53 11.57
CA VAL A 63 -6.56 19.06 11.44
C VAL A 63 -5.23 18.51 10.91
N THR A 64 -4.70 17.48 11.58
CA THR A 64 -3.45 16.81 11.22
C THR A 64 -3.64 15.29 11.11
N TYR A 65 -2.65 14.60 10.55
CA TYR A 65 -2.60 13.13 10.53
C TYR A 65 -2.68 12.51 11.93
N ALA A 66 -2.15 13.19 12.96
CA ALA A 66 -2.21 12.72 14.34
C ALA A 66 -3.64 12.67 14.88
N HIS A 67 -4.51 13.62 14.50
CA HIS A 67 -5.91 13.59 14.91
C HIS A 67 -6.65 12.37 14.32
N TYR A 68 -6.40 12.03 13.06
CA TYR A 68 -6.92 10.80 12.46
C TYR A 68 -6.37 9.56 13.16
N ALA A 69 -5.06 9.51 13.36
CA ALA A 69 -4.41 8.40 14.05
C ALA A 69 -4.92 8.23 15.48
N GLN A 70 -5.29 9.29 16.21
CA GLN A 70 -5.88 9.19 17.54
C GLN A 70 -7.29 8.59 17.50
N TRP A 71 -8.12 8.99 16.52
CA TRP A 71 -9.52 8.59 16.44
C TRP A 71 -9.77 7.19 15.87
N LEU A 72 -8.95 6.75 14.92
CA LEU A 72 -9.10 5.50 14.17
C LEU A 72 -8.36 4.35 14.85
N ASP A 73 -8.86 3.12 14.74
CA ASP A 73 -8.28 1.93 15.39
C ASP A 73 -7.15 1.29 14.56
N GLY A 74 -7.11 1.55 13.26
CA GLY A 74 -6.08 1.07 12.34
C GLY A 74 -6.13 1.77 10.99
N LEU A 75 -5.12 1.52 10.16
CA LEU A 75 -4.97 2.13 8.84
C LEU A 75 -4.78 1.05 7.78
N VAL A 76 -5.42 1.23 6.63
CA VAL A 76 -5.14 0.50 5.39
C VAL A 76 -4.68 1.47 4.32
N LEU A 77 -3.51 1.21 3.74
CA LEU A 77 -2.99 1.95 2.61
C LEU A 77 -3.48 1.33 1.30
N HIS A 78 -4.10 2.15 0.47
CA HIS A 78 -4.67 1.74 -0.80
C HIS A 78 -3.58 1.48 -1.85
N GLY A 79 -3.83 0.56 -2.78
CA GLY A 79 -3.07 0.44 -4.03
C GLY A 79 -3.20 1.69 -4.91
N GLY A 80 -2.49 1.74 -6.04
CA GLY A 80 -2.65 2.80 -7.03
C GLY A 80 -1.34 3.18 -7.73
N ALA A 81 -1.19 4.48 -8.03
CA ALA A 81 -0.05 5.03 -8.77
C ALA A 81 1.31 4.66 -8.18
N ASP A 82 2.33 4.59 -9.02
CA ASP A 82 3.69 4.22 -8.65
C ASP A 82 4.27 5.10 -7.54
N VAL A 83 5.10 4.51 -6.68
CA VAL A 83 5.88 5.24 -5.68
C VAL A 83 6.98 6.03 -6.39
N TRP A 84 7.16 7.30 -6.02
CA TRP A 84 8.17 8.18 -6.59
C TRP A 84 9.58 7.66 -6.29
N PRO A 85 10.45 7.49 -7.29
CA PRO A 85 11.82 7.02 -7.07
C PRO A 85 12.62 7.82 -6.04
N GLY A 86 12.38 9.13 -5.98
CA GLY A 86 13.04 10.00 -5.01
C GLY A 86 12.71 9.66 -3.55
N SER A 87 11.58 9.00 -3.28
CA SER A 87 11.18 8.55 -1.94
C SER A 87 12.11 7.47 -1.37
N TYR A 88 12.85 6.75 -2.23
CA TYR A 88 13.87 5.76 -1.83
C TYR A 88 15.25 6.08 -2.41
N GLY A 89 15.51 7.35 -2.74
CA GLY A 89 16.83 7.84 -3.07
C GLY A 89 17.29 7.59 -4.52
N GLU A 90 16.39 7.22 -5.42
CA GLU A 90 16.70 7.03 -6.84
C GLU A 90 16.09 8.15 -7.71
N ALA A 91 16.62 8.30 -8.94
CA ALA A 91 16.00 9.11 -9.98
C ALA A 91 15.13 8.21 -10.89
N PRO A 92 14.07 8.75 -11.52
CA PRO A 92 13.31 8.00 -12.50
C PRO A 92 14.19 7.43 -13.61
N LEU A 93 14.08 6.12 -13.86
CA LEU A 93 14.77 5.44 -14.97
C LEU A 93 14.13 5.79 -16.32
N ASP A 94 12.85 6.15 -16.30
CA ASP A 94 12.06 6.50 -17.48
C ASP A 94 11.06 7.61 -17.11
N ASP A 95 10.90 8.60 -17.98
CA ASP A 95 9.98 9.73 -17.79
C ASP A 95 8.51 9.31 -17.67
N ARG A 96 8.18 8.08 -18.12
CA ARG A 96 6.83 7.49 -17.99
C ARG A 96 6.51 7.03 -16.57
N TRP A 97 7.51 6.85 -15.70
CA TRP A 97 7.33 6.37 -14.33
C TRP A 97 7.80 7.41 -13.31
N PRO A 98 7.24 8.63 -13.33
CA PRO A 98 7.65 9.67 -12.41
C PRO A 98 7.15 9.41 -10.98
N GLY A 99 6.29 8.40 -10.77
CA GLY A 99 5.60 8.15 -9.51
C GLY A 99 4.79 9.35 -9.00
N ASP A 100 4.38 9.29 -7.74
CA ASP A 100 3.51 10.29 -7.12
C ASP A 100 4.05 10.79 -5.79
N ARG A 101 4.98 11.76 -5.84
CA ARG A 101 5.58 12.35 -4.64
C ARG A 101 4.54 12.91 -3.66
N VAL A 102 3.50 13.56 -4.16
CA VAL A 102 2.47 14.18 -3.30
C VAL A 102 1.71 13.11 -2.51
N ARG A 103 1.38 11.99 -3.17
CA ARG A 103 0.74 10.86 -2.50
C ARG A 103 1.71 10.12 -1.58
N ASP A 104 2.97 10.00 -1.94
CA ASP A 104 4.00 9.41 -1.08
C ASP A 104 4.13 10.20 0.22
N ASP A 105 4.30 11.52 0.16
CA ASP A 105 4.41 12.39 1.35
C ASP A 105 3.18 12.24 2.27
N TYR A 106 1.98 12.14 1.68
CA TYR A 106 0.72 11.92 2.40
C TYR A 106 0.67 10.55 3.10
N ASP A 107 0.94 9.46 2.38
CA ASP A 107 0.84 8.13 2.97
C ASP A 107 1.97 7.87 3.98
N LEU A 108 3.19 8.38 3.73
CA LEU A 108 4.31 8.32 4.68
C LEU A 108 3.97 9.03 6.00
N ALA A 109 3.32 10.21 5.92
CA ALA A 109 2.87 10.93 7.10
C ALA A 109 1.78 10.17 7.88
N LEU A 110 0.89 9.46 7.19
CA LEU A 110 -0.09 8.57 7.84
C LEU A 110 0.59 7.38 8.52
N VAL A 111 1.51 6.70 7.85
CA VAL A 111 2.28 5.58 8.42
C VAL A 111 3.00 6.03 9.69
N ALA A 112 3.68 7.18 9.64
CA ALA A 112 4.37 7.74 10.78
C ALA A 112 3.41 8.03 11.95
N ALA A 113 2.26 8.66 11.68
CA ALA A 113 1.27 9.01 12.70
C ALA A 113 0.65 7.78 13.39
N PHE A 114 0.30 6.73 12.63
CA PHE A 114 -0.27 5.50 13.19
C PHE A 114 0.78 4.66 13.92
N ALA A 115 1.98 4.54 13.35
CA ALA A 115 3.07 3.80 13.97
C ALA A 115 3.53 4.43 15.30
N ALA A 116 3.54 5.76 15.40
CA ALA A 116 3.88 6.48 16.64
C ALA A 116 2.90 6.17 17.80
N LEU A 117 1.67 5.78 17.50
CA LEU A 117 0.66 5.38 18.48
C LEU A 117 0.57 3.86 18.67
N GLY A 118 1.46 3.08 18.05
CA GLY A 118 1.43 1.62 18.11
C GLY A 118 0.24 0.99 17.35
N LYS A 119 -0.46 1.76 16.49
CA LYS A 119 -1.67 1.28 15.81
C LYS A 119 -1.33 0.42 14.59
N PRO A 120 -2.16 -0.59 14.27
CA PRO A 120 -1.90 -1.47 13.14
C PRO A 120 -2.01 -0.73 11.80
N VAL A 121 -1.11 -1.06 10.87
CA VAL A 121 -1.11 -0.55 9.49
C VAL A 121 -1.04 -1.73 8.52
N PHE A 122 -1.91 -1.74 7.52
CA PHE A 122 -1.93 -2.75 6.47
C PHE A 122 -1.74 -2.10 5.10
N GLY A 123 -0.81 -2.59 4.27
CA GLY A 123 -0.61 -2.11 2.90
C GLY A 123 -1.16 -3.08 1.86
N VAL A 124 -1.73 -2.55 0.77
CA VAL A 124 -2.15 -3.32 -0.40
C VAL A 124 -1.46 -2.81 -1.66
N CYS A 125 -0.76 -3.68 -2.40
CA CYS A 125 -0.05 -3.37 -3.66
C CYS A 125 0.94 -2.19 -3.48
N ARG A 126 0.59 -0.99 -3.94
CA ARG A 126 1.36 0.24 -3.65
C ARG A 126 1.59 0.43 -2.15
N GLY A 127 0.62 0.09 -1.31
CA GLY A 127 0.76 0.15 0.14
C GLY A 127 1.89 -0.72 0.68
N LEU A 128 2.12 -1.92 0.10
CA LEU A 128 3.27 -2.78 0.42
C LEU A 128 4.58 -2.10 0.05
N GLN A 129 4.67 -1.56 -1.16
CA GLN A 129 5.86 -0.89 -1.66
C GLN A 129 6.21 0.32 -0.81
N LEU A 130 5.22 1.16 -0.51
CA LEU A 130 5.40 2.35 0.31
C LEU A 130 5.78 1.99 1.75
N LEU A 131 5.21 0.94 2.35
CA LEU A 131 5.63 0.49 3.67
C LEU A 131 7.08 0.03 3.66
N ASN A 132 7.55 -0.69 2.63
CA ASN A 132 8.98 -1.03 2.54
C ASN A 132 9.86 0.23 2.51
N VAL A 133 9.50 1.20 1.67
CA VAL A 133 10.21 2.49 1.52
C VAL A 133 10.20 3.30 2.83
N ALA A 134 9.06 3.36 3.52
CA ALA A 134 8.89 4.09 4.78
C ALA A 134 9.87 3.65 5.88
N PHE A 135 10.34 2.41 5.82
CA PHE A 135 11.33 1.86 6.76
C PHE A 135 12.70 1.60 6.11
N GLY A 136 13.01 2.29 5.00
CA GLY A 136 14.35 2.34 4.41
C GLY A 136 14.67 1.24 3.40
N GLY A 137 13.67 0.55 2.86
CA GLY A 137 13.85 -0.35 1.72
C GLY A 137 13.78 0.40 0.38
N THR A 138 14.04 -0.31 -0.72
CA THR A 138 14.04 0.22 -2.10
C THR A 138 13.10 -0.56 -3.00
N LEU A 139 12.83 -0.03 -4.19
CA LEU A 139 11.96 -0.66 -5.19
C LEU A 139 12.68 -0.86 -6.52
N TYR A 140 12.26 -1.89 -7.25
CA TYR A 140 12.38 -1.90 -8.70
C TYR A 140 11.32 -0.91 -9.24
N GLN A 141 11.76 0.03 -10.07
CA GLN A 141 10.91 1.00 -10.76
C GLN A 141 10.08 0.33 -11.85
N ASP A 142 10.64 -0.70 -12.47
CA ASP A 142 9.92 -1.57 -13.38
C ASP A 142 10.54 -2.97 -13.41
N ILE A 143 9.74 -3.97 -13.04
CA ILE A 143 10.14 -5.37 -12.94
C ILE A 143 10.65 -5.87 -14.29
N THR A 144 9.89 -5.62 -15.37
CA THR A 144 10.18 -6.18 -16.70
C THR A 144 11.50 -5.70 -17.30
N THR A 145 11.93 -4.49 -16.94
CA THR A 145 13.20 -3.93 -17.41
C THR A 145 14.38 -4.25 -16.50
N GLN A 146 14.16 -4.44 -15.19
CA GLN A 146 15.23 -4.59 -14.20
C GLN A 146 15.47 -6.02 -13.74
N VAL A 147 14.49 -6.92 -13.90
CA VAL A 147 14.55 -8.32 -13.46
C VAL A 147 14.41 -9.22 -14.68
N PRO A 148 15.53 -9.74 -15.23
CA PRO A 148 15.48 -10.68 -16.36
C PRO A 148 14.61 -11.89 -16.06
N ASP A 149 13.85 -12.33 -17.05
CA ASP A 149 12.97 -13.52 -16.98
C ASP A 149 11.87 -13.45 -15.90
N SER A 150 11.57 -12.26 -15.38
CA SER A 150 10.47 -12.05 -14.44
C SER A 150 9.11 -12.39 -15.05
N PHE A 151 8.16 -12.77 -14.20
CA PHE A 151 6.76 -12.87 -14.60
C PHE A 151 6.20 -11.48 -14.98
N THR A 152 5.17 -11.43 -15.82
CA THR A 152 4.46 -10.18 -16.12
C THR A 152 3.46 -9.85 -15.02
N HIS A 153 3.89 -9.09 -14.00
CA HIS A 153 3.06 -8.72 -12.84
C HIS A 153 1.98 -7.65 -13.14
N ARG A 154 2.01 -7.04 -14.32
CA ARG A 154 0.92 -6.17 -14.80
C ARG A 154 0.77 -6.32 -16.30
N ASP A 155 -0.41 -6.74 -16.71
CA ASP A 155 -0.78 -6.92 -18.11
C ASP A 155 -2.09 -6.16 -18.36
N ALA A 156 -2.10 -5.29 -19.37
CA ALA A 156 -3.26 -4.43 -19.64
C ALA A 156 -4.42 -5.17 -20.31
N ASP A 157 -4.15 -6.27 -21.01
CA ASP A 157 -5.15 -7.07 -21.73
C ASP A 157 -5.90 -7.99 -20.75
N THR A 158 -5.20 -8.50 -19.74
CA THR A 158 -5.78 -9.38 -18.73
C THR A 158 -6.16 -8.65 -17.44
N TYR A 159 -5.44 -7.60 -17.05
CA TYR A 159 -5.71 -6.71 -15.90
C TYR A 159 -6.12 -7.48 -14.62
N ASP A 160 -7.39 -7.45 -14.23
CA ASP A 160 -7.93 -8.17 -13.05
C ASP A 160 -7.87 -9.71 -13.18
N LEU A 161 -7.65 -10.22 -14.40
CA LEU A 161 -7.49 -11.63 -14.71
C LEU A 161 -6.02 -12.06 -14.80
N ASN A 162 -5.07 -11.16 -14.53
CA ASN A 162 -3.67 -11.54 -14.40
C ASN A 162 -3.43 -12.18 -13.03
N PHE A 163 -3.00 -13.43 -13.01
CA PHE A 163 -2.74 -14.17 -11.78
C PHE A 163 -1.43 -14.92 -11.85
N HIS A 164 -0.78 -15.03 -10.70
CA HIS A 164 0.42 -15.85 -10.52
C HIS A 164 0.37 -16.59 -9.18
N SER A 165 1.35 -17.47 -8.97
CA SER A 165 1.48 -18.22 -7.73
C SER A 165 2.47 -17.55 -6.79
N VAL A 166 2.15 -17.57 -5.50
CA VAL A 166 3.04 -17.16 -4.42
C VAL A 166 3.28 -18.32 -3.46
N ASP A 167 4.53 -18.47 -3.03
CA ASP A 167 4.94 -19.40 -1.99
C ASP A 167 4.89 -18.70 -0.64
N ILE A 168 4.14 -19.29 0.29
CA ILE A 168 4.02 -18.80 1.67
C ILE A 168 5.27 -19.26 2.43
N VAL A 169 5.98 -18.31 3.04
CA VAL A 169 7.21 -18.60 3.79
C VAL A 169 6.89 -19.51 5.00
N PRO A 170 7.51 -20.69 5.14
CA PRO A 170 7.25 -21.58 6.27
C PRO A 170 7.55 -20.93 7.62
N GLY A 171 6.63 -21.08 8.59
CA GLY A 171 6.79 -20.52 9.93
C GLY A 171 6.46 -19.03 10.04
N SER A 172 6.07 -18.38 8.94
CA SER A 172 5.63 -16.98 8.91
C SER A 172 4.27 -16.79 9.60
N ARG A 173 3.81 -15.54 9.72
CA ARG A 173 2.45 -15.27 10.23
C ARG A 173 1.40 -15.74 9.23
N LEU A 174 1.64 -15.58 7.93
CA LEU A 174 0.76 -15.98 6.86
C LEU A 174 0.59 -17.50 6.83
N SER A 175 1.66 -18.26 7.05
CA SER A 175 1.57 -19.73 7.15
C SER A 175 0.74 -20.21 8.33
N ARG A 176 0.66 -19.42 9.42
CA ARG A 176 -0.22 -19.69 10.57
C ARG A 176 -1.67 -19.28 10.31
N LEU A 177 -1.91 -18.25 9.50
CA LEU A 177 -3.25 -17.83 9.10
C LEU A 177 -3.88 -18.80 8.10
N TYR A 178 -3.06 -19.45 7.27
CA TYR A 178 -3.48 -20.42 6.26
C TYR A 178 -2.79 -21.77 6.47
N PRO A 179 -3.13 -22.50 7.55
CA PRO A 179 -2.47 -23.77 7.87
C PRO A 179 -2.67 -24.80 6.75
N GLY A 180 -1.56 -25.42 6.32
CA GLY A 180 -1.56 -26.42 5.24
C GLY A 180 -1.55 -25.84 3.82
N VAL A 181 -1.51 -24.52 3.67
CA VAL A 181 -1.36 -23.84 2.37
C VAL A 181 0.09 -23.42 2.21
N GLU A 182 0.81 -24.08 1.30
CA GLU A 182 2.20 -23.74 0.96
C GLU A 182 2.28 -22.77 -0.23
N ARG A 183 1.34 -22.91 -1.17
CA ARG A 183 1.25 -22.09 -2.38
C ARG A 183 -0.17 -21.59 -2.59
N ALA A 184 -0.30 -20.31 -2.92
CA ALA A 184 -1.57 -19.67 -3.22
C ALA A 184 -1.55 -19.04 -4.62
N ARG A 185 -2.74 -18.85 -5.22
CA ARG A 185 -2.91 -18.12 -6.47
C ARG A 185 -3.51 -16.75 -6.16
N VAL A 186 -2.86 -15.69 -6.60
CA VAL A 186 -3.25 -14.29 -6.33
C VAL A 186 -3.29 -13.49 -7.62
N ASN A 187 -4.11 -12.44 -7.67
CA ASN A 187 -4.10 -11.49 -8.78
C ASN A 187 -2.85 -10.62 -8.70
N SER A 188 -2.39 -10.10 -9.84
CA SER A 188 -1.19 -9.27 -9.90
C SER A 188 -1.40 -8.10 -10.86
N ILE A 189 -1.33 -6.89 -10.31
CA ILE A 189 -1.51 -5.62 -11.05
C ILE A 189 -0.47 -4.60 -10.55
N HIS A 190 0.80 -4.94 -10.70
CA HIS A 190 1.90 -4.05 -10.35
C HIS A 190 3.09 -4.26 -11.30
N HIS A 191 3.80 -3.19 -11.58
CA HIS A 191 5.06 -3.29 -12.31
C HIS A 191 6.25 -2.78 -11.50
N GLN A 192 6.00 -2.13 -10.36
CA GLN A 192 7.00 -1.92 -9.31
C GLN A 192 6.97 -3.10 -8.34
N ALA A 193 8.12 -3.36 -7.70
CA ALA A 193 8.26 -4.40 -6.67
C ALA A 193 9.34 -4.01 -5.66
N ILE A 194 9.38 -4.70 -4.51
CA ILE A 194 10.48 -4.57 -3.56
C ILE A 194 11.77 -5.06 -4.22
N LYS A 195 12.82 -4.20 -4.18
CA LYS A 195 14.19 -4.53 -4.59
C LYS A 195 15.01 -4.93 -3.38
N ASP A 196 15.22 -3.98 -2.46
CA ASP A 196 15.82 -4.24 -1.16
C ASP A 196 14.74 -4.18 -0.09
N LEU A 197 14.51 -5.31 0.57
CA LEU A 197 13.59 -5.39 1.72
C LEU A 197 14.22 -4.68 2.92
N SER A 198 13.48 -3.76 3.54
CA SER A 198 13.92 -3.06 4.74
C SER A 198 14.26 -4.05 5.87
N PRO A 199 15.30 -3.78 6.67
CA PRO A 199 15.70 -4.64 7.79
C PRO A 199 14.62 -4.75 8.88
N GLU A 200 13.64 -3.84 8.93
CA GLU A 200 12.51 -3.88 9.87
C GLU A 200 11.47 -4.96 9.50
N PHE A 201 11.51 -5.49 8.27
CA PHE A 201 10.52 -6.42 7.72
C PHE A 201 11.10 -7.79 7.35
N GLU A 202 10.27 -8.82 7.51
CA GLU A 202 10.49 -10.15 6.94
C GLU A 202 9.50 -10.40 5.80
N ALA A 203 9.92 -11.17 4.79
CA ALA A 203 9.04 -11.64 3.75
C ALA A 203 8.11 -12.74 4.30
N GLU A 204 6.84 -12.67 3.95
CA GLU A 204 5.78 -13.60 4.34
C GLU A 204 5.32 -14.47 3.16
N ALA A 205 5.48 -13.95 1.94
CA ALA A 205 5.25 -14.67 0.69
C ALA A 205 6.19 -14.15 -0.42
N LEU A 206 6.56 -15.03 -1.33
CA LEU A 206 7.40 -14.74 -2.49
C LEU A 206 6.68 -15.23 -3.76
N SER A 207 6.81 -14.50 -4.86
CA SER A 207 6.41 -14.99 -6.18
C SER A 207 7.14 -16.30 -6.47
N ALA A 208 6.37 -17.34 -6.83
CA ALA A 208 6.89 -18.68 -7.05
C ALA A 208 7.76 -18.78 -8.33
N THR A 209 7.63 -17.80 -9.24
CA THR A 209 8.30 -17.81 -10.54
C THR A 209 9.64 -17.07 -10.50
N ASP A 210 9.69 -15.89 -9.88
CA ASP A 210 10.84 -14.98 -9.92
C ASP A 210 11.34 -14.53 -8.54
N GLY A 211 10.72 -15.01 -7.46
CA GLY A 211 11.18 -14.74 -6.09
C GLY A 211 10.91 -13.32 -5.59
N ILE A 212 10.16 -12.51 -6.35
CA ILE A 212 9.75 -11.16 -5.91
C ILE A 212 8.97 -11.25 -4.59
N VAL A 213 9.22 -10.31 -3.67
CA VAL A 213 8.51 -10.25 -2.39
C VAL A 213 7.08 -9.77 -2.60
N GLU A 214 6.11 -10.61 -2.22
CA GLU A 214 4.66 -10.37 -2.41
C GLU A 214 3.92 -10.16 -1.08
N ALA A 215 4.55 -10.43 0.05
CA ALA A 215 4.01 -10.06 1.34
C ALA A 215 5.11 -9.79 2.35
N ILE A 216 4.90 -8.83 3.24
CA ILE A 216 5.85 -8.46 4.29
C ILE A 216 5.16 -8.29 5.65
N ARG A 217 5.92 -8.49 6.72
CA ARG A 217 5.50 -8.19 8.09
C ARG A 217 6.63 -7.62 8.91
N ARG A 218 6.33 -6.66 9.77
CA ARG A 218 7.32 -6.08 10.69
C ARG A 218 7.77 -7.13 11.70
N LYS A 219 9.08 -7.26 11.89
CA LYS A 219 9.70 -8.30 12.74
C LYS A 219 9.40 -8.10 14.22
N ASP A 220 9.61 -6.87 14.72
CA ASP A 220 9.58 -6.53 16.13
C ASP A 220 8.14 -6.50 16.68
N PRO A 221 7.75 -7.45 17.56
CA PRO A 221 6.40 -7.54 18.09
C PRO A 221 6.08 -6.48 19.16
N SER A 222 7.08 -5.74 19.66
CA SER A 222 6.89 -4.64 20.62
C SER A 222 6.50 -3.32 19.95
N LYS A 223 6.65 -3.23 18.62
CA LYS A 223 6.29 -2.06 17.82
C LYS A 223 4.89 -2.23 17.20
N SER A 224 4.42 -1.20 16.50
CA SER A 224 3.16 -1.27 15.76
C SER A 224 3.12 -2.49 14.83
N TYR A 225 1.99 -3.19 14.80
CA TYR A 225 1.78 -4.29 13.87
C TYR A 225 1.65 -3.74 12.45
N ILE A 226 2.60 -4.05 11.59
CA ILE A 226 2.60 -3.63 10.18
C ILE A 226 2.75 -4.85 9.31
N ALA A 227 1.85 -5.02 8.36
CA ALA A 227 1.91 -6.07 7.35
C ALA A 227 1.44 -5.52 6.00
N ALA A 228 1.82 -6.17 4.92
CA ALA A 228 1.36 -5.77 3.60
C ALA A 228 1.38 -6.94 2.62
N VAL A 229 0.53 -6.83 1.60
CA VAL A 229 0.40 -7.73 0.44
C VAL A 229 0.25 -6.91 -0.84
#